data_AF-A0A956J1E2-F1
#
_entry.id   AF-A0A956J1E2-F1
#
_cell.length_a   1.000
_cell.length_b   1.000
_cell.length_c   1.000
_cell.angle_alpha   90.00
_cell.angle_beta   90.00
_cell.angle_gamma   90.00
#
_symmetry.space_group_name_H-M   'P 1'
#
loop_
_entity.id
_entity.type
_entity.pdbx_description
1 polymer ?
#
loop_
_entity_poly.entity_id
_entity_poly.type
_entity_poly.pdbx_seq_one_letter_code
_entity_poly.pdbx_strand_id
1 'polypeptide(L)'
;MKHDLEKWGIDHAARTKLFERLRITNYQPKLERHKQLWIEAREDVYIDAKMVEKQWERWNKPPIFWIDGGHMSFPLAVPAMTERISQFLEESK
;
A
#
# COMPACT_ATOMS: atom_id res chain seq x y z
N MET A 1 17.58 -1.27 5.90
CA MET A 1 16.33 -0.97 6.64
C MET A 1 15.74 -2.16 7.39
N LYS A 2 15.27 -3.26 6.75
CA LYS A 2 14.74 -4.43 7.49
C LYS A 2 15.71 -4.98 8.54
N HIS A 3 16.98 -5.17 8.17
CA HIS A 3 18.02 -5.59 9.11
C HIS A 3 18.41 -4.53 10.15
N ASP A 4 18.19 -3.24 9.87
CA ASP A 4 18.47 -2.16 10.82
C ASP A 4 17.35 -2.07 11.87
N LEU A 5 16.10 -2.28 11.45
CA LEU A 5 14.93 -2.35 12.33
C LEU A 5 14.97 -3.61 13.21
N GLU A 6 15.38 -4.75 12.66
CA GLU A 6 15.62 -5.99 13.43
C GLU A 6 16.75 -5.80 14.44
N LYS A 7 17.86 -5.14 14.07
CA LYS A 7 18.94 -4.78 15.00
C LYS A 7 18.50 -3.87 16.14
N TRP A 8 17.44 -3.07 15.93
CA TRP A 8 16.89 -2.15 16.94
C TRP A 8 15.74 -2.79 17.75
N GLY A 9 15.54 -4.11 17.63
CA GLY A 9 14.51 -4.83 18.36
C GLY A 9 13.08 -4.57 17.87
N ILE A 10 12.94 -3.96 16.68
CA ILE A 10 11.63 -3.74 16.06
C ILE A 10 11.30 -4.97 15.20
N ASP A 11 10.81 -6.01 15.87
CA ASP A 11 10.33 -7.22 15.22
C ASP A 11 9.00 -6.97 14.45
N HIS A 12 8.47 -8.01 13.82
CA HIS A 12 7.19 -7.93 13.12
C HIS A 12 6.06 -7.42 14.03
N ALA A 13 6.02 -7.86 15.30
CA ALA A 13 4.98 -7.47 16.25
C ALA A 13 5.10 -5.99 16.65
N ALA A 14 6.32 -5.48 16.80
CA ALA A 14 6.59 -4.06 17.06
C ALA A 14 6.17 -3.17 15.88
N ARG A 15 6.39 -3.64 14.64
CA ARG A 15 5.88 -2.94 13.43
C ARG A 15 4.36 -2.92 13.40
N THR A 16 3.69 -4.05 13.63
CA THR A 16 2.22 -4.11 13.69
C THR A 16 1.67 -3.12 14.74
N LYS A 17 2.25 -3.10 15.95
CA LYS A 17 1.88 -2.15 17.00
C LYS A 17 2.09 -0.69 16.61
N LEU A 18 3.17 -0.38 15.88
CA LEU A 18 3.43 0.96 15.37
C LEU A 18 2.34 1.38 14.37
N PHE A 19 2.00 0.52 13.40
CA PHE A 19 0.95 0.79 12.42
C PHE A 19 -0.44 0.95 13.06
N GLU A 20 -0.76 0.13 14.07
CA GLU A 20 -1.99 0.27 14.86
C GLU A 20 -2.03 1.60 15.63
N ARG A 21 -0.92 1.99 16.29
CA ARG A 21 -0.82 3.25 17.03
C ARG A 21 -0.98 4.46 16.13
N LEU A 22 -0.43 4.41 14.91
CA LEU A 22 -0.60 5.44 13.89
C LEU A 22 -1.99 5.39 13.24
N ARG A 23 -2.84 4.43 13.62
CA ARG A 23 -4.17 4.16 13.05
C ARG A 23 -4.17 3.98 11.54
N ILE A 24 -3.02 3.65 10.94
CA ILE A 24 -2.89 3.45 9.49
C ILE A 24 -3.79 2.29 9.06
N THR A 25 -3.89 1.24 9.87
CA THR A 25 -4.75 0.06 9.64
C THR A 25 -6.25 0.33 9.79
N ASN A 26 -6.62 1.44 10.47
CA ASN A 26 -8.01 1.84 10.73
C ASN A 26 -8.40 3.13 10.00
N TYR A 27 -7.47 3.71 9.24
CA TYR A 27 -7.79 4.82 8.37
C TYR A 27 -8.76 4.33 7.31
N GLN A 28 -9.80 5.12 7.03
CA GLN A 28 -10.68 4.97 5.89
C GLN A 28 -11.07 6.37 5.41
N PRO A 29 -10.61 6.81 4.22
CA PRO A 29 -10.99 8.09 3.67
C PRO A 29 -12.49 8.09 3.38
N LYS A 30 -13.11 9.27 3.54
CA LYS A 30 -14.51 9.48 3.15
C LYS A 30 -14.73 9.50 1.62
N LEU A 31 -13.65 9.36 0.86
CA LEU A 31 -13.69 9.37 -0.59
C LEU A 31 -14.38 8.10 -1.09
N GLU A 32 -15.20 8.21 -2.13
CA GLU A 32 -15.88 7.04 -2.71
C GLU A 32 -14.86 6.11 -3.39
N ARG A 33 -15.15 4.80 -3.41
CA ARG A 33 -14.19 3.79 -3.93
C ARG A 33 -13.72 4.07 -5.37
N HIS A 34 -14.59 4.65 -6.21
CA HIS A 34 -14.30 4.91 -7.63
C HIS A 34 -13.43 6.16 -7.84
N LYS A 35 -13.20 6.95 -6.79
CA LYS A 35 -12.32 8.13 -6.78
C LYS A 35 -10.96 7.84 -6.15
N GLN A 36 -10.68 6.56 -5.89
CA GLN A 36 -9.45 6.11 -5.26
C GLN A 36 -8.71 5.17 -6.20
N LEU A 37 -7.40 5.36 -6.32
CA LEU A 37 -6.50 4.39 -6.93
C LEU A 37 -5.46 4.01 -5.89
N TRP A 38 -5.33 2.71 -5.63
CA TRP A 38 -4.28 2.17 -4.79
C TRP A 38 -3.14 1.68 -5.67
N ILE A 39 -1.90 1.93 -5.25
CA ILE A 39 -0.69 1.48 -5.93
C ILE A 39 0.19 0.83 -4.88
N GLU A 40 0.41 -0.48 -4.98
CA GLU A 40 0.99 -1.28 -3.92
C GLU A 40 1.98 -2.29 -4.50
N ALA A 41 3.03 -2.62 -3.75
CA ALA A 41 3.99 -3.66 -4.13
C ALA A 41 3.58 -5.01 -3.55
N ARG A 42 3.49 -6.04 -4.40
CA ARG A 42 2.97 -7.36 -3.99
C ARG A 42 3.93 -8.11 -3.06
N GLU A 43 5.24 -7.87 -3.19
CA GLU A 43 6.28 -8.51 -2.38
C GLU A 43 6.89 -7.53 -1.36
N ASP A 44 6.14 -6.50 -0.96
CA ASP A 44 6.60 -5.51 0.01
C ASP A 44 6.82 -6.16 1.39
N VAL A 45 8.06 -6.05 1.90
CA VAL A 45 8.48 -6.64 3.18
C VAL A 45 8.17 -5.77 4.41
N TYR A 46 7.71 -4.54 4.18
CA TYR A 46 7.28 -3.59 5.20
C TYR A 46 5.75 -3.51 5.27
N ILE A 47 5.08 -3.57 4.13
CA ILE A 47 3.62 -3.52 3.99
C ILE A 47 3.14 -4.84 3.40
N ASP A 48 2.81 -5.79 4.28
CA ASP A 48 2.39 -7.13 3.85
C ASP A 48 1.13 -7.11 2.96
N ALA A 49 1.15 -7.84 1.85
CA ALA A 49 0.05 -7.87 0.89
C ALA A 49 -1.28 -8.34 1.52
N LYS A 50 -1.28 -9.25 2.50
CA LYS A 50 -2.51 -9.69 3.17
C LYS A 50 -3.08 -8.59 4.06
N MET A 51 -2.23 -7.75 4.64
CA MET A 51 -2.66 -6.56 5.38
C MET A 51 -3.34 -5.57 4.43
N VAL A 52 -2.72 -5.30 3.28
CA VAL A 52 -3.29 -4.44 2.22
C VAL A 52 -4.64 -4.98 1.77
N GLU A 53 -4.74 -6.28 1.43
CA GLU A 53 -5.98 -6.91 0.98
C GLU A 53 -7.10 -6.78 2.03
N LYS A 54 -6.81 -7.01 3.31
CA LYS A 54 -7.79 -6.81 4.39
C LYS A 54 -8.29 -5.37 4.48
N GLN A 55 -7.41 -4.39 4.32
CA GLN A 55 -7.80 -2.98 4.34
C GLN A 55 -8.58 -2.59 3.07
N TRP A 56 -8.14 -3.10 1.93
CA TRP A 56 -8.76 -2.91 0.62
C TRP A 56 -10.22 -3.39 0.62
N GLU A 57 -10.48 -4.56 1.20
CA GLU A 57 -11.84 -5.07 1.39
C GLU A 57 -12.69 -4.16 2.29
N ARG A 58 -12.13 -3.69 3.41
CA ARG A 58 -12.81 -2.74 4.32
C ARG A 58 -13.17 -1.43 3.62
N TRP A 59 -12.37 -1.00 2.66
CA TRP A 59 -12.59 0.21 1.87
C TRP A 59 -13.50 -0.01 0.66
N ASN A 60 -14.21 -1.14 0.62
CA ASN A 60 -15.12 -1.51 -0.46
C ASN A 60 -14.40 -1.65 -1.81
N LYS A 61 -13.18 -2.21 -1.80
CA LYS A 61 -12.44 -2.66 -2.98
C LYS A 61 -12.27 -1.55 -4.05
N PRO A 62 -11.58 -0.44 -3.75
CA PRO A 62 -11.20 0.55 -4.77
C PRO A 62 -10.30 -0.08 -5.85
N PRO A 63 -10.17 0.50 -7.04
CA PRO A 63 -9.15 0.07 -8.01
C PRO A 63 -7.76 -0.03 -7.37
N ILE A 64 -7.08 -1.16 -7.57
CA ILE A 64 -5.71 -1.40 -7.09
C ILE A 64 -4.82 -1.81 -8.26
N PHE A 65 -3.63 -1.21 -8.30
CA PHE A 65 -2.56 -1.56 -9.22
C PHE A 65 -1.40 -2.15 -8.43
N TRP A 66 -1.11 -3.42 -8.69
CA TRP A 66 0.01 -4.11 -8.07
C TRP A 66 1.26 -3.93 -8.92
N ILE A 67 2.31 -3.38 -8.34
CA ILE A 67 3.63 -3.37 -8.96
C ILE A 67 4.38 -4.65 -8.58
N ASP A 68 5.20 -5.13 -9.52
CA ASP A 68 6.06 -6.28 -9.30
C ASP A 68 7.23 -5.93 -8.36
N GLY A 69 7.64 -6.91 -7.54
CA GLY A 69 8.69 -6.76 -6.55
C GLY A 69 8.21 -6.18 -5.21
N GLY A 70 9.18 -5.73 -4.40
CA GLY A 70 8.95 -5.21 -3.04
C GLY A 70 9.08 -3.69 -2.94
N HIS A 71 9.08 -3.15 -1.72
CA HIS A 71 9.09 -1.71 -1.44
C HIS A 71 10.09 -0.88 -2.27
N MET A 72 11.29 -1.44 -2.48
CA MET A 72 12.38 -0.75 -3.18
C MET A 72 12.31 -0.87 -4.71
N SER A 73 11.37 -1.64 -5.27
CA SER A 73 11.13 -1.69 -6.73
C SER A 73 10.27 -0.54 -7.22
N PHE A 74 9.62 0.21 -6.32
CA PHE A 74 8.78 1.38 -6.66
C PHE A 74 9.43 2.36 -7.66
N PRO A 75 10.71 2.76 -7.53
CA PRO A 75 11.34 3.66 -8.50
C PRO A 75 11.41 3.10 -9.93
N LEU A 76 11.51 1.77 -10.08
CA LEU A 76 11.55 1.10 -11.38
C LEU A 76 10.15 1.03 -12.02
N ALA A 77 9.10 1.05 -11.21
CA ALA A 77 7.72 1.02 -11.67
C ALA A 77 7.15 2.40 -12.03
N VAL A 78 7.92 3.49 -11.88
CA VAL A 78 7.44 4.88 -12.07
C VAL A 78 6.73 5.10 -13.41
N PRO A 79 7.25 4.63 -14.56
CA PRO A 79 6.56 4.77 -15.83
C PRO A 79 5.17 4.12 -15.82
N ALA A 80 5.07 2.86 -15.36
CA ALA A 80 3.81 2.12 -15.30
C ALA A 80 2.81 2.73 -14.31
N MET A 81 3.29 3.20 -13.15
CA MET A 81 2.44 3.89 -12.18
C MET A 81 1.86 5.19 -12.74
N THR A 82 2.69 5.97 -13.43
CA THR A 82 2.26 7.25 -14.05
C THR A 82 1.21 7.00 -15.13
N GLU A 83 1.42 6.00 -15.98
CA GLU A 83 0.44 5.59 -16.98
C GLU A 83 -0.89 5.17 -16.34
N ARG A 84 -0.84 4.32 -15.31
CA ARG A 84 -2.04 3.88 -14.61
C ARG A 84 -2.80 5.02 -13.94
N ILE A 85 -2.08 5.99 -13.36
CA ILE A 85 -2.67 7.20 -12.78
C ILE A 85 -3.36 8.03 -13.87
N SER A 86 -2.72 8.23 -15.03
CA SER A 86 -3.33 8.96 -16.14
C SER A 86 -4.63 8.32 -16.60
N GLN A 87 -4.62 7.00 -16.83
CA GLN A 87 -5.81 6.23 -17.20
C GLN A 87 -6.92 6.37 -16.15
N PHE A 88 -6.58 6.26 -14.87
CA PHE A 88 -7.56 6.41 -13.78
C PHE A 88 -8.24 7.79 -13.78
N LEU A 89 -7.45 8.85 -14.01
CA LEU A 89 -7.98 10.21 -14.07
C LEU A 89 -8.87 10.45 -15.30
N GLU A 90 -8.61 9.77 -16.41
CA GLU A 90 -9.46 9.80 -17.60
C GLU A 90 -10.78 9.03 -17.39
N GLU A 91 -10.73 7.85 -16.75
CA GLU A 91 -11.90 7.05 -16.36
C GLU A 91 -12.83 7.78 -15.36
N SER A 92 -12.28 8.75 -14.62
CA SER A 92 -12.99 9.47 -13.56
C SER A 92 -13.58 10.82 -13.98
N LYS A 93 -13.41 11.22 -15.25
CA LYS A 93 -14.04 12.41 -15.84
C LYS A 93 -15.48 12.13 -16.24
#